data_AF-A0A816GZ17-F1
#
_entry.id   AF-A0A816GZ17-F1
#
_cell.length_a   1.000
_cell.length_b   1.000
_cell.length_c   1.000
_cell.angle_alpha   90.00
_cell.angle_beta   90.00
_cell.angle_gamma   90.00
#
_symmetry.space_group_name_H-M   'P 1'
#
loop_
_entity.id
_entity.type
_entity.pdbx_description
1 polymer ?
#
loop_
_entity_poly.entity_id
_entity_poly.type
_entity_poly.pdbx_seq_one_letter_code
_entity_poly.pdbx_strand_id
1 'polypeptide(L)'
;MSNQPTSKDDQEEQKSKKPADTAFKQQRLPAWQPIITADTALPVFLIIGLLFIPIGIVLVVTSERVLEYDLDYTEGNCMSTTVSNTTCAKVLQNGGSSCTCDIPINLDQPFTGKVYFYYGLVNYYQNHRRYVKSRDDNQLLGKTDAVSKDCQPFQ
;
A
#
# COMPACT_ATOMS: atom_id res chain seq x y z
N MET A 1 62.54 36.18 -46.11
CA MET A 1 62.45 35.04 -47.05
C MET A 1 63.17 33.89 -46.35
N SER A 2 62.52 32.91 -45.76
CA SER A 2 61.60 31.97 -46.41
C SER A 2 60.56 31.41 -45.41
N ASN A 3 59.40 31.06 -45.95
CA ASN A 3 58.19 30.58 -45.27
C ASN A 3 58.16 29.04 -45.12
N GLN A 4 57.61 28.58 -43.98
CA GLN A 4 56.60 27.48 -43.83
C GLN A 4 57.07 26.01 -44.00
N PRO A 5 56.38 24.97 -43.48
CA PRO A 5 55.24 24.89 -42.54
C PRO A 5 55.47 24.03 -41.28
N THR A 6 54.70 24.30 -40.22
CA THR A 6 54.42 23.32 -39.14
C THR A 6 53.41 22.31 -39.67
N SER A 7 53.87 21.10 -39.99
CA SER A 7 53.03 19.96 -40.36
C SER A 7 52.20 19.54 -39.16
N LYS A 8 50.91 19.86 -39.20
CA LYS A 8 49.88 19.12 -38.47
C LYS A 8 49.84 17.73 -39.11
N ASP A 9 50.39 16.74 -38.41
CA ASP A 9 50.13 15.35 -38.75
C ASP A 9 48.69 15.04 -38.34
N ASP A 10 47.80 15.06 -39.33
CA ASP A 10 46.53 14.36 -39.30
C ASP A 10 46.84 12.85 -39.18
N GLN A 11 47.00 12.38 -37.94
CA GLN A 11 47.03 10.95 -37.64
C GLN A 11 45.65 10.39 -37.95
N GLU A 12 45.53 9.73 -39.09
CA GLU A 12 44.42 8.88 -39.46
C GLU A 12 44.25 7.82 -38.36
N GLU A 13 43.27 8.03 -37.47
CA GLU A 13 43.00 7.16 -36.33
C GLU A 13 42.57 5.79 -36.88
N GLN A 14 43.55 4.87 -37.01
CA GLN A 14 43.31 3.50 -37.43
C GLN A 14 42.18 2.95 -36.55
N LYS A 15 41.02 2.63 -37.15
CA LYS A 15 39.88 2.04 -36.46
C LYS A 15 40.28 0.70 -35.85
N SER A 16 40.81 0.78 -34.64
CA SER A 16 41.21 -0.36 -33.84
C SER A 16 39.95 -1.07 -33.37
N LYS A 17 39.86 -2.37 -33.63
CA LYS A 17 38.81 -3.22 -33.06
C LYS A 17 39.02 -3.48 -31.57
N LYS A 18 40.08 -2.93 -30.97
CA LYS A 18 40.38 -3.08 -29.56
C LYS A 18 39.42 -2.20 -28.73
N PRO A 19 38.78 -2.76 -27.70
CA PRO A 19 37.93 -1.97 -26.82
C PRO A 19 38.75 -0.87 -26.11
N ALA A 20 38.13 0.29 -25.91
CA ALA A 20 38.77 1.45 -25.29
C ALA A 20 39.20 1.14 -23.85
N ASP A 21 40.42 1.56 -23.52
CA ASP A 21 41.07 1.37 -22.22
C ASP A 21 40.52 2.35 -21.18
N THR A 22 39.29 2.07 -20.73
CA THR A 22 38.60 2.86 -19.70
C THR A 22 38.22 1.96 -18.54
N ALA A 23 38.29 2.48 -17.31
CA ALA A 23 37.99 1.71 -16.09
C ALA A 23 36.59 1.07 -16.13
N PHE A 24 35.61 1.72 -16.78
CA PHE A 24 34.27 1.17 -16.99
C PHE A 24 34.27 -0.01 -17.98
N LYS A 25 34.83 0.16 -19.19
CA LYS A 25 34.85 -0.92 -20.21
C LYS A 25 35.75 -2.09 -19.82
N GLN A 26 36.75 -1.85 -18.97
CA GLN A 26 37.63 -2.87 -18.43
C GLN A 26 37.14 -3.49 -17.11
N GLN A 27 36.00 -3.03 -16.58
CA GLN A 27 35.44 -3.50 -15.31
C GLN A 27 36.41 -3.36 -14.12
N ARG A 28 37.18 -2.26 -14.10
CA ARG A 28 38.15 -1.90 -13.05
C ARG A 28 37.71 -0.69 -12.25
N LEU A 29 36.40 -0.43 -12.19
CA LEU A 29 35.87 0.61 -11.33
C LEU A 29 36.16 0.27 -9.86
N PRO A 30 36.45 1.27 -9.00
CA PRO A 30 36.60 1.04 -7.58
C PRO A 30 35.27 0.49 -7.04
N ALA A 31 35.32 -0.71 -6.49
CA ALA A 31 34.19 -1.36 -5.86
C ALA A 31 34.50 -1.58 -4.38
N TRP A 32 33.53 -1.32 -3.52
CA TRP A 32 33.57 -1.79 -2.15
C TRP A 32 33.03 -3.22 -2.13
N GLN A 33 33.86 -4.17 -1.69
CA GLN A 33 33.49 -5.59 -1.60
C GLN A 33 33.46 -6.01 -0.13
N PRO A 34 32.33 -5.84 0.58
CA PRO A 34 32.22 -6.25 1.96
C PRO A 34 32.21 -7.77 2.08
N ILE A 35 33.14 -8.31 2.84
CA ILE A 35 33.16 -9.73 3.21
C ILE A 35 32.45 -9.85 4.56
N ILE A 36 31.25 -10.43 4.58
CA ILE A 36 30.46 -10.58 5.80
C ILE A 36 30.96 -11.82 6.55
N THR A 37 31.76 -11.59 7.59
CA THR A 37 32.21 -12.61 8.54
C THR A 37 31.50 -12.44 9.89
N ALA A 38 31.52 -13.47 10.74
CA ALA A 38 30.89 -13.45 12.06
C ALA A 38 31.32 -12.23 12.91
N ASP A 39 32.59 -11.86 12.83
CA ASP A 39 33.17 -10.73 13.58
C ASP A 39 32.61 -9.37 13.12
N THR A 40 32.18 -9.25 11.86
CA THR A 40 31.55 -8.04 11.34
C THR A 40 30.03 -8.05 11.49
N ALA A 41 29.39 -9.21 11.40
CA ALA A 41 27.94 -9.35 11.46
C ALA A 41 27.40 -9.23 12.89
N LEU A 42 28.05 -9.85 13.87
CA LEU A 42 27.61 -9.85 15.27
C LEU A 42 27.43 -8.44 15.86
N PRO A 43 28.40 -7.51 15.77
CA PRO A 43 28.22 -6.16 16.31
C PRO A 43 27.12 -5.39 15.57
N VAL A 44 26.96 -5.59 14.26
CA VAL A 44 25.89 -4.96 13.48
C VAL A 44 24.52 -5.41 13.97
N PHE A 45 24.32 -6.71 14.18
CA PHE A 45 23.06 -7.24 14.72
C PHE A 45 22.78 -6.76 16.14
N LEU A 46 23.81 -6.65 17.00
CA LEU A 46 23.64 -6.12 18.36
C LEU A 46 23.19 -4.65 18.34
N ILE A 47 23.77 -3.82 17.47
CA ILE A 47 23.38 -2.41 17.33
C ILE A 47 21.93 -2.30 16.84
N ILE A 48 21.56 -3.07 15.80
CA ILE A 48 20.19 -3.07 15.27
C ILE A 48 19.20 -3.56 16.34
N GLY A 49 19.56 -4.61 17.09
CA GLY A 49 18.73 -5.13 18.19
C GLY A 49 18.51 -4.08 19.29
N LEU A 50 19.58 -3.43 19.76
CA LEU A 50 19.48 -2.37 20.78
C LEU A 50 18.67 -1.16 20.31
N LEU A 51 18.64 -0.89 19.00
CA LEU A 51 17.80 0.15 18.41
C LEU A 51 16.34 -0.30 18.32
N PHE A 52 16.07 -1.53 17.90
CA PHE A 52 14.70 -2.04 17.69
C PHE A 52 13.97 -2.39 18.99
N ILE A 53 14.68 -2.76 20.06
CA ILE A 53 14.06 -3.04 21.37
C ILE A 53 13.24 -1.83 21.89
N PRO A 54 13.81 -0.61 22.05
CA PRO A 54 13.04 0.52 22.56
C PRO A 54 11.92 0.94 21.60
N ILE A 55 12.14 0.87 20.28
CA ILE A 55 11.11 1.15 19.29
C ILE A 55 9.94 0.16 19.43
N GLY A 56 10.23 -1.13 19.55
CA GLY A 56 9.23 -2.17 19.75
C GLY A 56 8.44 -1.97 21.04
N ILE A 57 9.11 -1.64 22.16
CA ILE A 57 8.44 -1.34 23.43
C ILE A 57 7.48 -0.14 23.28
N VAL A 58 7.92 0.95 22.64
CA VAL A 58 7.06 2.11 22.39
C VAL A 58 5.85 1.72 21.56
N LEU A 59 6.05 0.99 20.45
CA LEU A 59 4.96 0.57 19.58
C LEU A 59 3.93 -0.29 20.31
N VAL A 60 4.37 -1.30 21.08
CA VAL A 60 3.48 -2.17 21.85
C VAL A 60 2.67 -1.36 22.87
N VAL A 61 3.34 -0.53 23.67
CA VAL A 61 2.65 0.31 24.68
C VAL A 61 1.66 1.27 24.02
N THR A 62 1.98 1.85 22.86
CA THR A 62 1.03 2.71 22.15
C THR A 62 -0.14 1.94 21.55
N SER A 63 0.08 0.70 21.09
CA SER A 63 -0.96 -0.14 20.50
C SER A 63 -1.96 -0.63 21.55
N GLU A 64 -1.49 -1.04 22.72
CA GLU A 64 -2.35 -1.54 23.80
C GLU A 64 -3.23 -0.46 24.44
N ARG A 65 -2.91 0.83 24.24
CA ARG A 65 -3.72 1.96 24.72
C ARG A 65 -4.91 2.29 23.84
N VAL A 66 -4.97 1.72 22.63
CA VAL A 66 -6.10 1.94 21.72
C VAL A 66 -7.26 1.07 22.18
N LEU A 67 -8.34 1.73 22.60
CA LEU A 67 -9.60 1.06 22.92
C LEU A 67 -10.36 0.81 21.62
N GLU A 68 -10.81 -0.42 21.42
CA GLU A 68 -11.61 -0.84 20.28
C GLU A 68 -12.82 -1.65 20.78
N TYR A 69 -13.98 -1.43 20.16
CA TYR A 69 -15.18 -2.22 20.39
C TYR A 69 -15.70 -2.66 19.01
N ASP A 70 -15.68 -3.96 18.76
CA ASP A 70 -16.16 -4.57 17.53
C ASP A 70 -17.45 -5.34 17.79
N LEU A 71 -18.43 -5.18 16.89
CA LEU A 71 -19.77 -5.76 16.99
C LEU A 71 -20.20 -6.25 15.62
N ASP A 72 -20.38 -7.56 15.49
CA ASP A 72 -20.95 -8.16 14.29
C ASP A 72 -22.48 -8.07 14.31
N TYR A 73 -23.03 -7.29 13.38
CA TYR A 73 -24.48 -7.10 13.18
C TYR A 73 -25.06 -8.02 12.07
N THR A 74 -24.30 -9.02 11.62
CA THR A 74 -24.71 -9.97 10.58
C THR A 74 -25.61 -11.09 11.15
N GLU A 75 -26.26 -11.85 10.25
CA GLU A 75 -26.95 -13.13 10.45
C GLU A 75 -27.34 -13.50 11.90
N GLY A 76 -28.55 -13.13 12.32
CA GLY A 76 -29.09 -13.54 13.62
C GLY A 76 -28.80 -12.59 14.77
N ASN A 77 -27.85 -11.66 14.63
CA ASN A 77 -27.61 -10.63 15.65
C ASN A 77 -28.50 -9.41 15.46
N CYS A 78 -28.92 -9.17 14.22
CA CYS A 78 -29.74 -8.02 13.87
C CYS A 78 -31.22 -8.40 13.67
N MET A 79 -32.01 -8.13 14.71
CA MET A 79 -33.46 -8.38 14.76
C MET A 79 -34.24 -7.18 14.24
N SER A 80 -35.30 -7.43 13.47
CA SER A 80 -36.16 -6.38 12.96
C SER A 80 -36.96 -5.73 14.08
N THR A 81 -36.92 -4.40 14.18
CA THR A 81 -37.76 -3.64 15.10
C THR A 81 -39.25 -3.67 14.68
N THR A 82 -39.53 -3.87 13.39
CA THR A 82 -40.90 -3.82 12.82
C THR A 82 -41.60 -5.17 12.85
N VAL A 83 -40.87 -6.27 12.68
CA VAL A 83 -41.44 -7.62 12.58
C VAL A 83 -40.85 -8.50 13.68
N SER A 84 -41.68 -8.81 14.68
CA SER A 84 -41.31 -9.63 15.84
C SER A 84 -40.75 -10.99 15.44
N ASN A 85 -39.67 -11.42 16.11
CA ASN A 85 -39.03 -12.73 15.95
C ASN A 85 -38.48 -13.01 14.54
N THR A 86 -38.08 -11.98 13.79
CA THR A 86 -37.43 -12.15 12.49
C THR A 86 -36.15 -11.32 12.37
N THR A 87 -35.17 -11.86 11.66
CA THR A 87 -33.91 -11.17 11.36
C THR A 87 -34.09 -10.24 10.18
N CYS A 88 -33.33 -9.13 10.15
CA CYS A 88 -33.37 -8.22 9.01
C CYS A 88 -32.98 -8.89 7.68
N ALA A 89 -32.07 -9.86 7.72
CA ALA A 89 -31.71 -10.65 6.53
C ALA A 89 -32.93 -11.35 5.89
N LYS A 90 -33.82 -11.95 6.71
CA LYS A 90 -35.04 -12.61 6.21
C LYS A 90 -36.07 -11.61 5.69
N VAL A 91 -36.21 -10.46 6.35
CA VAL A 91 -37.13 -9.40 5.91
C VAL A 91 -36.75 -8.88 4.53
N LEU A 92 -35.46 -8.63 4.29
CA LEU A 92 -34.95 -8.16 3.00
C LEU A 92 -35.03 -9.24 1.91
N GLN A 93 -34.79 -10.52 2.24
CA GLN A 93 -34.96 -11.63 1.30
C GLN A 93 -36.42 -11.81 0.84
N ASN A 94 -37.39 -11.51 1.71
CA ASN A 94 -38.82 -11.62 1.41
C ASN A 94 -39.37 -10.39 0.67
N GLY A 95 -38.51 -9.48 0.19
CA GLY A 95 -38.93 -8.31 -0.58
C GLY A 95 -39.30 -7.09 0.26
N GLY A 96 -38.97 -7.06 1.55
CA GLY A 96 -39.05 -5.83 2.35
C GLY A 96 -38.01 -4.80 1.87
N SER A 97 -38.42 -3.55 1.69
CA SER A 97 -37.54 -2.48 1.16
C SER A 97 -36.61 -1.87 2.21
N SER A 98 -36.95 -1.97 3.50
CA SER A 98 -36.16 -1.40 4.60
C SER A 98 -36.34 -2.22 5.87
N CYS A 99 -35.23 -2.48 6.57
CA CYS A 99 -35.24 -3.07 7.90
C CYS A 99 -34.32 -2.27 8.81
N THR A 100 -34.82 -1.91 9.99
CA THR A 100 -34.07 -1.21 11.03
C THR A 100 -33.98 -2.12 12.26
N CYS A 101 -32.87 -1.99 12.98
CA CYS A 101 -32.45 -2.91 14.00
C CYS A 101 -31.54 -2.16 14.97
N ASP A 102 -31.87 -2.27 16.25
CA ASP A 102 -31.20 -1.55 17.33
C ASP A 102 -30.41 -2.54 18.17
N ILE A 103 -29.09 -2.36 18.25
CA ILE A 103 -28.22 -3.23 19.04
C ILE A 103 -27.68 -2.43 20.22
N PRO A 104 -28.03 -2.78 21.47
CA PRO A 104 -27.51 -2.10 22.64
C PRO A 104 -26.03 -2.42 22.81
N ILE A 105 -25.20 -1.38 22.92
CA ILE A 105 -23.76 -1.50 23.13
C ILE A 105 -23.45 -1.11 24.58
N ASN A 106 -22.69 -1.98 25.27
CA ASN A 106 -22.15 -1.70 26.60
C ASN A 106 -20.64 -1.54 26.49
N LEU A 107 -20.13 -0.40 26.94
CA LEU A 107 -18.70 -0.09 26.91
C LEU A 107 -18.11 -0.31 28.31
N ASP A 108 -17.12 -1.19 28.42
CA ASP A 108 -16.49 -1.51 29.71
C ASP A 108 -15.65 -0.34 30.27
N GLN A 109 -15.15 0.52 29.40
CA GLN A 109 -14.27 1.63 29.75
C GLN A 109 -14.66 2.92 29.01
N PRO A 110 -14.43 4.10 29.62
CA PRO A 110 -14.70 5.37 28.97
C PRO A 110 -13.65 5.68 27.90
N PHE A 111 -14.11 5.96 26.68
CA PHE A 111 -13.27 6.41 25.57
C PHE A 111 -13.03 7.92 25.70
N THR A 112 -11.94 8.31 26.35
CA THR A 112 -11.64 9.73 26.66
C THR A 112 -11.03 10.53 25.49
N GLY A 113 -10.64 9.84 24.42
CA GLY A 113 -10.02 10.43 23.23
C GLY A 113 -11.01 10.71 22.09
N LYS A 114 -10.46 10.95 20.89
CA LYS A 114 -11.27 11.04 19.66
C LYS A 114 -11.75 9.65 19.26
N VAL A 115 -13.07 9.52 19.10
CA VAL A 115 -13.71 8.27 18.68
C VAL A 115 -13.91 8.29 17.16
N TYR A 116 -13.61 7.16 16.52
CA TYR A 116 -13.88 6.92 15.12
C TYR A 116 -14.84 5.74 14.99
N PHE A 117 -15.76 5.81 14.03
CA PHE A 117 -16.69 4.73 13.73
C PHE A 117 -16.38 4.15 12.37
N TYR A 118 -16.27 2.82 12.30
CA TYR A 118 -15.98 2.09 11.08
C TYR A 118 -17.02 1.01 10.85
N TYR A 119 -17.28 0.69 9.58
CA TYR A 119 -18.05 -0.49 9.21
C TYR A 119 -17.10 -1.51 8.56
N GLY A 120 -17.15 -2.75 9.04
CA GLY A 120 -16.40 -3.87 8.49
C GLY A 120 -17.22 -4.64 7.46
N LEU A 121 -16.61 -5.00 6.34
CA LEU A 121 -17.18 -5.94 5.37
C LEU A 121 -16.19 -7.09 5.16
N VAL A 122 -16.58 -8.29 5.55
CA VAL A 122 -15.81 -9.51 5.30
C VAL A 122 -16.29 -10.19 4.02
N ASN A 123 -15.42 -10.96 3.37
CA ASN A 123 -15.70 -11.64 2.09
C ASN A 123 -16.11 -10.69 0.94
N TYR A 124 -15.67 -9.43 0.99
CA TYR A 124 -15.93 -8.42 -0.04
C TYR A 124 -14.63 -8.00 -0.76
N TYR A 125 -14.43 -8.49 -1.98
CA TYR A 125 -13.17 -8.36 -2.73
C TYR A 125 -13.05 -7.05 -3.52
N GLN A 126 -12.87 -5.93 -2.81
CA GLN A 126 -12.68 -4.60 -3.44
C GLN A 126 -11.43 -4.51 -4.32
N ASN A 127 -10.42 -5.35 -4.08
CA ASN A 127 -9.16 -5.37 -4.82
C ASN A 127 -9.24 -6.10 -6.17
N HIS A 128 -10.41 -6.65 -6.54
CA HIS A 128 -10.56 -7.34 -7.82
C HIS A 128 -10.37 -6.36 -9.00
N ARG A 129 -9.48 -6.69 -9.96
CA ARG A 129 -9.09 -5.78 -11.07
C ARG A 129 -10.29 -5.16 -11.80
N ARG A 130 -11.33 -5.94 -12.12
CA ARG A 130 -12.54 -5.43 -12.80
C ARG A 130 -13.35 -4.48 -11.91
N TYR A 131 -13.42 -4.75 -10.61
CA TYR A 131 -14.15 -3.91 -9.65
C TYR A 131 -13.47 -2.54 -9.52
N VAL A 132 -12.14 -2.53 -9.35
CA VAL A 132 -11.35 -1.29 -9.24
C VAL A 132 -11.44 -0.44 -10.51
N LYS A 133 -11.48 -1.08 -11.69
CA LYS A 133 -11.55 -0.39 -12.98
C LYS A 133 -12.95 0.15 -13.31
N SER A 134 -13.99 -0.42 -12.73
CA SER A 134 -15.39 -0.11 -13.06
C SER A 134 -15.89 1.17 -12.37
N ARG A 135 -15.18 2.28 -12.61
CA ARG A 135 -15.55 3.64 -12.17
C ARG A 135 -15.11 4.66 -13.21
N ASP A 136 -15.78 5.82 -13.23
CA ASP A 136 -15.41 6.92 -14.10
C ASP A 136 -14.93 8.13 -13.28
N ASP A 137 -13.62 8.34 -13.28
CA ASP A 137 -13.01 9.43 -12.53
C ASP A 137 -13.43 10.82 -13.06
N ASN A 138 -13.75 10.97 -14.35
CA ASN A 138 -14.25 12.24 -14.89
C ASN A 138 -15.65 12.55 -14.39
N GLN A 139 -16.52 11.54 -14.32
CA GLN A 139 -17.86 11.66 -13.77
C GLN A 139 -17.81 11.99 -12.27
N LEU A 140 -16.92 11.33 -11.50
CA LEU A 140 -16.72 11.62 -10.08
C LEU A 140 -16.17 13.04 -9.83
N LEU A 141 -15.47 13.61 -10.81
CA LEU A 141 -15.03 15.01 -10.81
C LEU A 141 -16.11 15.99 -11.31
N GLY A 142 -17.27 15.51 -11.78
CA GLY A 142 -18.39 16.31 -12.27
C GLY A 142 -18.33 16.67 -13.77
N LYS A 143 -17.47 16.02 -14.57
CA LYS A 143 -17.42 16.19 -16.03
C LYS A 143 -18.22 15.08 -16.71
N THR A 144 -19.29 15.43 -17.42
CA THR A 144 -20.30 14.48 -17.91
C THR A 144 -20.32 14.33 -19.43
N ASP A 145 -19.17 14.43 -20.10
CA ASP A 145 -19.10 14.38 -21.56
C ASP A 145 -19.36 12.97 -22.12
N ALA A 146 -18.70 11.95 -21.56
CA ALA A 146 -18.90 10.55 -21.94
C ALA A 146 -18.50 9.61 -20.80
N VAL A 147 -19.26 8.51 -20.62
CA VAL A 147 -18.98 7.48 -19.62
C VAL A 147 -17.88 6.53 -20.09
N SER A 148 -16.95 6.21 -19.20
CA SER A 148 -15.87 5.26 -19.43
C SER A 148 -16.36 3.87 -19.90
N LYS A 149 -15.68 3.28 -20.88
CA LYS A 149 -15.93 1.90 -21.33
C LYS A 149 -15.61 0.87 -20.24
N ASP A 150 -14.81 1.25 -19.26
CA ASP A 150 -14.41 0.38 -18.18
C ASP A 150 -15.53 0.11 -17.16
N CYS A 151 -16.60 0.91 -17.20
CA CYS A 151 -17.79 0.75 -16.37
C CYS A 151 -18.75 -0.35 -16.84
N GLN A 152 -18.47 -1.06 -17.95
CA GLN A 152 -19.34 -2.18 -18.37
C GLN A 152 -19.40 -3.28 -17.30
N PRO A 153 -20.61 -3.77 -16.94
CA PRO A 153 -21.92 -3.58 -17.59
C PRO A 153 -22.79 -2.42 -17.06
N PHE A 154 -22.29 -1.61 -16.13
CA PHE A 154 -23.04 -0.60 -15.36
C PHE A 154 -22.77 0.84 -15.85
N GLN A 155 -22.88 1.08 -17.16
CA GLN A 155 -22.71 2.42 -17.75
C GLN A 155 -23.88 3.35 -17.45
#